data_AF-O83052-F1
#
_entry.id   AF-O83052-F1
#
_cell.length_a   1.000
_cell.length_b   1.000
_cell.length_c   1.000
_cell.angle_alpha   90.00
_cell.angle_beta   90.00
_cell.angle_gamma   90.00
#
_symmetry.space_group_name_H-M   'P 1'
#
loop_
_entity.id
_entity.type
_entity.pdbx_description
1 polymer ?
#
loop_
_entity_poly.entity_id
_entity_poly.type
_entity_poly.pdbx_seq_one_letter_code
_entity_poly.pdbx_strand_id
1 'polypeptide(L)'
;MLALAEDSTIKAIVVSQAVPGVSKAFGIIKSKRPDVLLFAGEPLEPVEMLQESADIVVSQDYLFGGYAVPWVAERMGARTLVHVSFPRHMSYPGLRVRRTVMRAACTDLGLSFAHEEAPDPVDGVSDGELEDFFHKTIVKWIKKYGKETLFYCTNDAHNRPLISALLKYGGMLIGATIFDYADALGVHYAELEDVYKIREKVEKSLVASAQRGALD
;
A
#
# COMPACT_ATOMS: atom_id res chain seq x y z
N MET A 1 18.95 13.38 3.30
CA MET A 1 18.54 14.70 2.76
C MET A 1 19.58 15.78 3.05
N LEU A 2 19.86 16.13 4.31
CA LEU A 2 20.85 17.19 4.62
C LEU A 2 22.23 16.92 4.03
N ALA A 3 22.73 15.68 4.16
CA ALA A 3 24.00 15.27 3.53
C ALA A 3 23.99 15.38 1.99
N LEU A 4 22.84 15.20 1.33
CA LEU A 4 22.73 15.41 -0.12
C LEU A 4 22.87 16.89 -0.48
N ALA A 5 22.37 17.78 0.37
CA ALA A 5 22.47 19.23 0.16
C ALA A 5 23.88 19.78 0.46
N GLU A 6 24.75 19.01 1.11
CA GLU A 6 26.16 19.37 1.31
C GLU A 6 26.98 19.20 0.02
N ASP A 7 26.57 18.30 -0.88
CA ASP A 7 27.17 18.17 -2.20
C ASP A 7 26.78 19.36 -3.09
N SER A 8 27.78 20.14 -3.52
CA SER A 8 27.59 21.32 -4.37
C SER A 8 27.11 21.00 -5.78
N THR A 9 27.29 19.77 -6.24
CA THR A 9 26.85 19.29 -7.56
C THR A 9 25.36 18.96 -7.59
N ILE A 10 24.75 18.68 -6.43
CA ILE A 10 23.32 18.45 -6.31
C ILE A 10 22.58 19.76 -6.53
N LYS A 11 21.61 19.73 -7.46
CA LYS A 11 20.74 20.85 -7.84
C LYS A 11 19.26 20.58 -7.66
N ALA A 12 18.90 19.34 -7.34
CA ALA A 12 17.54 18.95 -7.02
C ALA A 12 17.54 17.83 -5.99
N ILE A 13 16.59 17.85 -5.07
CA ILE A 13 16.30 16.76 -4.15
C ILE A 13 14.82 16.41 -4.32
N VAL A 14 14.56 15.16 -4.69
CA VAL A 14 13.21 14.61 -4.82
C VAL A 14 12.98 13.63 -3.68
N VAL A 15 11.88 13.81 -2.94
CA VAL A 15 11.45 12.88 -1.89
C VAL A 15 10.07 12.36 -2.23
N SER A 16 9.97 11.05 -2.43
CA SER A 16 8.70 10.35 -2.59
C SER A 16 8.83 8.96 -1.94
N GLN A 17 8.00 8.61 -0.95
CA GLN A 17 6.91 9.40 -0.34
C GLN A 17 7.44 10.49 0.61
N ALA A 18 6.81 11.67 0.63
CA ALA A 18 7.19 12.77 1.52
C ALA A 18 6.59 12.56 2.93
N VAL A 19 7.26 11.74 3.73
CA VAL A 19 6.93 11.38 5.12
C VAL A 19 7.11 12.56 6.11
N PRO A 20 6.51 12.51 7.31
CA PRO A 20 6.70 13.54 8.34
C PRO A 20 8.17 13.88 8.60
N GLY A 21 8.47 15.18 8.59
CA GLY A 21 9.82 15.72 8.78
C GLY A 21 10.52 16.15 7.49
N VAL A 22 9.95 15.84 6.32
CA VAL A 22 10.45 16.32 5.02
C VAL A 22 10.33 17.84 4.93
N SER A 23 9.18 18.42 5.33
CA SER A 23 8.99 19.88 5.42
C SER A 23 10.10 20.58 6.21
N LYS A 24 10.43 20.06 7.39
CA LYS A 24 11.51 20.59 8.23
C LYS A 24 12.88 20.44 7.56
N ALA A 25 13.17 19.29 6.97
CA ALA A 25 14.43 19.06 6.26
C ALA A 25 14.57 20.02 5.06
N PHE A 26 13.50 20.21 4.30
CA PHE A 26 13.44 21.14 3.18
C PHE A 26 13.65 22.58 3.63
N GLY A 27 13.03 23.02 4.72
CA GLY A 27 13.26 24.36 5.29
C GLY A 27 14.73 24.60 5.65
N ILE A 28 15.40 23.61 6.26
CA ILE A 28 16.84 23.69 6.58
C ILE A 28 17.66 23.79 5.28
N ILE A 29 17.36 22.97 4.27
CA ILE A 29 18.09 22.97 2.99
C ILE A 29 17.91 24.30 2.28
N LYS A 30 16.66 24.77 2.11
CA LYS A 30 16.33 26.03 1.44
C LYS A 30 17.04 27.24 2.06
N SER A 31 17.19 27.27 3.39
CA SER A 31 17.93 28.34 4.07
C SER A 31 19.44 28.36 3.79
N LYS A 32 20.05 27.19 3.52
CA LYS A 32 21.51 27.05 3.28
C LYS A 32 21.87 27.00 1.80
N ARG A 33 20.99 26.45 0.98
CA ARG A 33 21.16 26.12 -0.43
C ARG A 33 19.90 26.52 -1.21
N PRO A 34 19.60 27.82 -1.32
CA PRO A 34 18.44 28.29 -2.08
C PRO A 34 18.55 27.98 -3.59
N ASP A 35 19.70 27.51 -4.06
CA ASP A 35 19.94 27.04 -5.43
C ASP A 35 19.49 25.60 -5.69
N VAL A 36 19.10 24.84 -4.66
CA VAL A 36 18.66 23.45 -4.78
C VAL A 36 17.15 23.39 -4.88
N LEU A 37 16.62 22.82 -5.96
CA LEU A 37 15.19 22.58 -6.13
C LEU A 37 14.71 21.43 -5.24
N LEU A 38 13.58 21.62 -4.57
CA LEU A 38 13.03 20.70 -3.58
C LEU A 38 11.65 20.19 -4.04
N PHE A 39 11.57 18.90 -4.38
CA PHE A 39 10.35 18.26 -4.86
C PHE A 39 9.82 17.25 -3.85
N ALA A 40 8.55 17.39 -3.46
CA ALA A 40 7.85 16.44 -2.60
C ALA A 40 6.79 15.69 -3.41
N GLY A 41 6.87 14.37 -3.45
CA GLY A 41 5.88 13.48 -4.07
C GLY A 41 5.15 12.65 -3.03
N GLU A 42 3.85 12.43 -3.21
CA GLU A 42 3.00 11.62 -2.31
C GLU A 42 3.12 12.06 -0.83
N PRO A 43 2.60 13.26 -0.50
CA PRO A 43 2.74 13.85 0.82
C PRO A 43 1.98 13.06 1.90
N LEU A 44 2.68 12.70 2.98
CA LEU A 44 2.13 12.02 4.16
C LEU A 44 2.13 12.91 5.42
N GLU A 45 2.52 14.17 5.28
CA GLU A 45 2.31 15.26 6.22
C GLU A 45 1.37 16.33 5.61
N PRO A 46 0.87 17.33 6.36
CA PRO A 46 0.02 18.38 5.78
C PRO A 46 0.69 19.05 4.58
N VAL A 47 -0.04 19.14 3.47
CA VAL A 47 0.48 19.64 2.19
C VAL A 47 0.94 21.09 2.34
N GLU A 48 0.25 21.86 3.16
CA GLU A 48 0.54 23.27 3.43
C GLU A 48 1.93 23.44 4.05
N MET A 49 2.34 22.53 4.94
CA MET A 49 3.69 22.55 5.55
C MET A 49 4.80 22.25 4.53
N LEU A 50 4.52 21.34 3.59
CA LEU A 50 5.46 21.07 2.50
C LEU A 50 5.52 22.25 1.52
N GLN A 51 4.39 22.89 1.21
CA GLN A 51 4.34 24.02 0.29
C GLN A 51 5.16 25.24 0.76
N GLU A 52 5.35 25.42 2.07
CA GLU A 52 6.22 26.47 2.60
C GLU A 52 7.69 26.27 2.24
N SER A 53 8.12 25.01 2.11
CA SER A 53 9.54 24.63 2.04
C SER A 53 9.95 23.95 0.72
N ALA A 54 9.04 23.28 0.04
CA ALA A 54 9.23 22.69 -1.29
C ALA A 54 9.04 23.73 -2.39
N ASP A 55 9.61 23.47 -3.57
CA ASP A 55 9.34 24.23 -4.79
C ASP A 55 8.13 23.66 -5.54
N ILE A 56 7.97 22.33 -5.53
CA ILE A 56 6.76 21.67 -6.05
C ILE A 56 6.37 20.52 -5.10
N VAL A 57 5.08 20.45 -4.80
CA VAL A 57 4.46 19.30 -4.16
C VAL A 57 3.52 18.65 -5.17
N VAL A 58 3.71 17.37 -5.45
CA VAL A 58 2.84 16.57 -6.32
C VAL A 58 2.27 15.38 -5.56
N SER A 59 1.03 15.05 -5.87
CA SER A 59 0.36 13.86 -5.37
C SER A 59 -0.52 13.31 -6.47
N GLN A 60 -0.65 12.00 -6.55
CA GLN A 60 -1.81 11.39 -7.17
C GLN A 60 -3.06 11.74 -6.38
N ASP A 61 -4.24 11.58 -6.98
CA ASP A 61 -5.50 11.66 -6.23
C ASP A 61 -5.63 10.43 -5.33
N TYR A 62 -4.90 10.47 -4.21
CA TYR A 62 -4.83 9.38 -3.27
C TYR A 62 -6.18 9.18 -2.56
N LEU A 63 -6.96 10.26 -2.41
CA LEU A 63 -8.31 10.22 -1.83
C LEU A 63 -9.31 9.53 -2.76
N PHE A 64 -9.11 9.56 -4.08
CA PHE A 64 -9.92 8.81 -5.03
C PHE A 64 -9.92 7.31 -4.75
N GLY A 65 -8.83 6.76 -4.19
CA GLY A 65 -8.80 5.38 -3.69
C GLY A 65 -9.93 5.08 -2.69
N GLY A 66 -10.43 6.12 -2.00
CA GLY A 66 -11.61 6.06 -1.14
C GLY A 66 -12.89 5.63 -1.85
N TYR A 67 -13.04 5.96 -3.13
CA TYR A 67 -14.17 5.53 -3.97
C TYR A 67 -13.82 4.32 -4.82
N ALA A 68 -12.61 4.31 -5.39
CA ALA A 68 -12.17 3.28 -6.31
C ALA A 68 -12.08 1.89 -5.64
N VAL A 69 -11.57 1.82 -4.41
CA VAL A 69 -11.42 0.52 -3.71
C VAL A 69 -12.78 -0.12 -3.39
N PRO A 70 -13.76 0.57 -2.76
CA PRO A 70 -15.12 0.04 -2.62
C PRO A 70 -15.80 -0.31 -3.94
N TRP A 71 -15.61 0.51 -4.98
CA TRP A 71 -16.15 0.21 -6.31
C TRP A 71 -15.58 -1.08 -6.89
N VAL A 72 -14.27 -1.30 -6.80
CA VAL A 72 -13.67 -2.58 -7.23
C VAL A 72 -14.15 -3.74 -6.36
N ALA A 73 -14.35 -3.54 -5.06
CA ALA A 73 -14.91 -4.56 -4.17
C ALA A 73 -16.29 -5.04 -4.64
N GLU A 74 -17.19 -4.11 -4.96
CA GLU A 74 -18.49 -4.44 -5.54
C GLU A 74 -18.34 -5.21 -6.86
N ARG A 75 -17.47 -4.73 -7.77
CA ARG A 75 -17.24 -5.36 -9.07
C ARG A 75 -16.61 -6.74 -9.02
N MET A 76 -15.82 -7.01 -7.99
CA MET A 76 -15.23 -8.34 -7.73
C MET A 76 -16.21 -9.29 -7.02
N GLY A 77 -17.44 -8.84 -6.71
CA GLY A 77 -18.44 -9.64 -6.01
C GLY A 77 -18.20 -9.77 -4.50
N ALA A 78 -17.41 -8.86 -3.91
CA ALA A 78 -17.26 -8.83 -2.46
C ALA A 78 -18.56 -8.35 -1.78
N ARG A 79 -18.81 -8.89 -0.58
CA ARG A 79 -19.84 -8.40 0.36
C ARG A 79 -19.24 -7.55 1.47
N THR A 80 -17.96 -7.78 1.78
CA THR A 80 -17.23 -7.05 2.81
C THR A 80 -15.92 -6.50 2.25
N LEU A 81 -15.65 -5.22 2.48
CA LEU A 81 -14.33 -4.62 2.33
C LEU A 81 -13.66 -4.52 3.70
N VAL A 82 -12.49 -5.14 3.87
CA VAL A 82 -11.68 -5.06 5.08
C VAL A 82 -10.47 -4.16 4.82
N HIS A 83 -10.47 -2.99 5.44
CA HIS A 83 -9.35 -2.05 5.44
C HIS A 83 -8.35 -2.43 6.54
N VAL A 84 -7.20 -2.98 6.14
CA VAL A 84 -6.10 -3.42 7.00
C VAL A 84 -5.05 -2.32 7.12
N SER A 85 -4.71 -1.91 8.34
CA SER A 85 -3.71 -0.86 8.60
C SER A 85 -3.16 -0.94 10.03
N PHE A 86 -2.41 0.07 10.45
CA PHE A 86 -1.83 0.18 11.80
C PHE A 86 -1.84 1.65 12.30
N PRO A 87 -1.61 1.89 13.61
CA PRO A 87 -1.76 3.21 14.23
C PRO A 87 -0.95 4.33 13.56
N ARG A 88 0.30 4.07 13.15
CA ARG A 88 1.13 5.08 12.47
C ARG A 88 0.49 5.59 11.19
N HIS A 89 0.03 4.70 10.31
CA HIS A 89 -0.69 5.11 9.10
C HIS A 89 -2.02 5.82 9.45
N MET A 90 -2.73 5.37 10.47
CA MET A 90 -3.96 6.02 10.91
C MET A 90 -3.72 7.37 11.62
N SER A 91 -2.48 7.72 11.96
CA SER A 91 -2.11 9.06 12.42
C SER A 91 -2.06 10.08 11.27
N TYR A 92 -1.93 9.62 10.01
CA TYR A 92 -1.81 10.49 8.85
C TYR A 92 -3.20 11.00 8.41
N PRO A 93 -3.41 12.34 8.30
CA PRO A 93 -4.71 12.91 7.96
C PRO A 93 -5.31 12.37 6.66
N GLY A 94 -4.52 12.31 5.58
CA GLY A 94 -4.99 11.82 4.27
C GLY A 94 -5.47 10.37 4.33
N LEU A 95 -4.77 9.50 5.05
CA LEU A 95 -5.16 8.10 5.21
C LEU A 95 -6.45 7.95 6.03
N ARG A 96 -6.64 8.76 7.07
CA ARG A 96 -7.90 8.76 7.85
C ARG A 96 -9.08 9.22 7.01
N VAL A 97 -8.91 10.31 6.25
CA VAL A 97 -9.97 10.83 5.37
C VAL A 97 -10.33 9.77 4.35
N ARG A 98 -9.33 9.16 3.70
CA ARG A 98 -9.57 8.09 2.73
C ARG A 98 -10.34 6.91 3.34
N ARG A 99 -9.98 6.45 4.55
CA ARG A 99 -10.73 5.39 5.24
C ARG A 99 -12.19 5.79 5.50
N THR A 100 -12.43 7.04 5.88
CA THR A 100 -13.80 7.56 6.08
C THR A 100 -14.58 7.58 4.78
N VAL A 101 -13.96 8.01 3.68
CA VAL A 101 -14.56 7.96 2.33
C VAL A 101 -14.84 6.52 1.91
N MET A 102 -13.90 5.58 2.13
CA MET A 102 -14.10 4.16 1.85
C MET A 102 -15.33 3.60 2.58
N ARG A 103 -15.49 3.95 3.87
CA ARG A 103 -16.64 3.52 4.65
C ARG A 103 -17.95 4.07 4.08
N ALA A 104 -17.99 5.36 3.74
CA ALA A 104 -19.18 5.99 3.17
C ALA A 104 -19.54 5.36 1.80
N ALA A 105 -18.56 5.20 0.91
CA ALA A 105 -18.75 4.58 -0.39
C ALA A 105 -19.16 3.10 -0.28
N CYS A 106 -18.67 2.35 0.72
CA CYS A 106 -19.17 1.00 1.00
C CYS A 106 -20.65 1.01 1.36
N THR A 107 -21.10 1.92 2.22
CA THR A 107 -22.53 2.08 2.54
C THR A 107 -23.35 2.34 1.29
N ASP A 108 -22.92 3.27 0.44
CA ASP A 108 -23.63 3.63 -0.80
C ASP A 108 -23.70 2.46 -1.80
N LEU A 109 -22.69 1.59 -1.82
CA LEU A 109 -22.62 0.41 -2.68
C LEU A 109 -23.25 -0.86 -2.07
N GLY A 110 -23.79 -0.78 -0.84
CA GLY A 110 -24.36 -1.94 -0.15
C GLY A 110 -23.32 -2.96 0.33
N LEU A 111 -22.08 -2.54 0.57
CA LEU A 111 -20.98 -3.33 1.11
C LEU A 111 -20.87 -3.14 2.63
N SER A 112 -20.53 -4.22 3.34
CA SER A 112 -20.06 -4.11 4.73
C SER A 112 -18.63 -3.56 4.75
N PHE A 113 -18.36 -2.57 5.60
CA PHE A 113 -17.02 -2.05 5.81
C PHE A 113 -16.46 -2.49 7.16
N ALA A 114 -15.23 -3.02 7.16
CA ALA A 114 -14.50 -3.39 8.35
C ALA A 114 -13.12 -2.72 8.38
N HIS A 115 -12.63 -2.51 9.59
CA HIS A 115 -11.26 -2.07 9.85
C HIS A 115 -10.58 -3.09 10.74
N GLU A 116 -9.39 -3.52 10.33
CA GLU A 116 -8.59 -4.47 11.07
C GLU A 116 -7.15 -3.96 11.19
N GLU A 117 -6.50 -4.32 12.30
CA GLU A 117 -5.14 -3.91 12.58
C GLU A 117 -4.14 -5.01 12.21
N ALA A 118 -3.01 -4.62 11.62
CA ALA A 118 -1.86 -5.48 11.34
C ALA A 118 -0.60 -4.90 12.01
N PRO A 119 0.47 -5.70 12.22
CA PRO A 119 1.72 -5.18 12.77
C PRO A 119 2.32 -4.10 11.87
N ASP A 120 2.90 -3.06 12.47
CA ASP A 120 3.59 -2.00 11.73
C ASP A 120 4.93 -2.55 11.19
N PRO A 121 5.15 -2.58 9.86
CA PRO A 121 6.37 -3.15 9.28
C PRO A 121 7.67 -2.46 9.71
N VAL A 122 7.61 -1.24 10.25
CA VAL A 122 8.82 -0.51 10.68
C VAL A 122 9.07 -0.60 12.19
N ASP A 123 8.20 -1.24 12.96
CA ASP A 123 8.33 -1.39 14.43
C ASP A 123 9.14 -2.64 14.83
N GLY A 124 10.15 -2.99 14.01
CA GLY A 124 11.04 -4.12 14.26
C GLY A 124 10.45 -5.52 14.01
N VAL A 125 9.26 -5.59 13.41
CA VAL A 125 8.63 -6.86 13.02
C VAL A 125 9.38 -7.48 11.85
N SER A 126 9.78 -8.74 11.97
CA SER A 126 10.44 -9.47 10.88
C SER A 126 9.43 -9.93 9.81
N ASP A 127 9.93 -10.18 8.59
CA ASP A 127 9.12 -10.72 7.49
C ASP A 127 8.44 -12.05 7.86
N GLY A 128 9.14 -12.89 8.64
CA GLY A 128 8.60 -14.16 9.15
C GLY A 128 7.48 -13.96 10.16
N GLU A 129 7.57 -12.97 11.04
CA GLU A 129 6.49 -12.63 11.98
C GLU A 129 5.26 -12.05 11.26
N LEU A 130 5.46 -11.23 10.22
CA LEU A 130 4.38 -10.74 9.36
C LEU A 130 3.68 -11.88 8.61
N GLU A 131 4.46 -12.81 8.05
CA GLU A 131 3.95 -14.03 7.41
C GLU A 131 3.06 -14.81 8.39
N ASP A 132 3.60 -15.15 9.56
CA ASP A 132 2.92 -15.90 10.61
C ASP A 132 1.63 -15.20 11.08
N PHE A 133 1.68 -13.87 11.20
CA PHE A 133 0.52 -13.06 11.54
C PHE A 133 -0.59 -13.25 10.51
N PHE A 134 -0.31 -13.04 9.21
CA PHE A 134 -1.34 -13.11 8.18
C PHE A 134 -1.90 -14.53 8.01
N HIS A 135 -1.08 -15.58 8.09
CA HIS A 135 -1.58 -16.97 8.03
C HIS A 135 -2.53 -17.31 9.18
N LYS A 136 -2.26 -16.83 10.41
CA LYS A 136 -3.15 -17.02 11.56
C LYS A 136 -4.40 -16.14 11.48
N THR A 137 -4.22 -14.91 11.02
CA THR A 137 -5.25 -13.87 11.06
C THR A 137 -6.26 -14.01 9.93
N ILE A 138 -5.84 -14.42 8.73
CA ILE A 138 -6.76 -14.56 7.59
C ILE A 138 -7.83 -15.63 7.85
N VAL A 139 -7.47 -16.73 8.54
CA VAL A 139 -8.42 -17.77 8.95
C VAL A 139 -9.50 -17.18 9.87
N LYS A 140 -9.11 -16.29 10.80
CA LYS A 140 -10.05 -15.61 11.70
C LYS A 140 -10.92 -14.61 10.94
N TRP A 141 -10.33 -13.82 10.04
CA TRP A 141 -11.06 -12.82 9.26
C TRP A 141 -12.03 -13.45 8.27
N ILE A 142 -11.67 -14.52 7.56
CA ILE A 142 -12.60 -15.24 6.67
C ILE A 142 -13.74 -15.86 7.48
N LYS A 143 -13.46 -16.42 8.67
CA LYS A 143 -14.53 -16.91 9.55
C LYS A 143 -15.47 -15.80 10.02
N LYS A 144 -14.95 -14.59 10.24
CA LYS A 144 -15.69 -13.42 10.72
C LYS A 144 -16.49 -12.72 9.61
N TYR A 145 -15.94 -12.61 8.41
CA TYR A 145 -16.46 -11.78 7.31
C TYR A 145 -16.96 -12.57 6.10
N GLY A 146 -16.63 -13.85 6.00
CA GLY A 146 -16.97 -14.72 4.87
C GLY A 146 -15.90 -14.72 3.77
N LYS A 147 -16.05 -15.64 2.81
CA LYS A 147 -15.13 -15.78 1.66
C LYS A 147 -15.29 -14.67 0.62
N GLU A 148 -16.47 -14.04 0.55
CA GLU A 148 -16.76 -12.87 -0.31
C GLU A 148 -16.18 -11.58 0.32
N THR A 149 -14.94 -11.63 0.78
CA THR A 149 -14.25 -10.51 1.43
C THR A 149 -13.09 -10.06 0.56
N LEU A 150 -13.06 -8.75 0.26
CA LEU A 150 -11.91 -8.08 -0.32
C LEU A 150 -11.09 -7.42 0.79
N PHE A 151 -9.81 -7.74 0.84
CA PHE A 151 -8.84 -7.10 1.74
C PHE A 151 -8.11 -5.99 1.00
N TYR A 152 -7.83 -4.90 1.72
CA TYR A 152 -7.03 -3.78 1.25
C TYR A 152 -6.03 -3.38 2.34
N CYS A 153 -4.74 -3.38 2.02
CA CYS A 153 -3.66 -2.98 2.92
C CYS A 153 -3.21 -1.55 2.62
N THR A 154 -2.92 -0.76 3.65
CA THR A 154 -2.39 0.60 3.47
C THR A 154 -0.88 0.67 3.29
N ASN A 155 -0.16 -0.45 3.41
CA ASN A 155 1.29 -0.54 3.26
C ASN A 155 1.66 -1.76 2.40
N ASP A 156 2.56 -1.56 1.44
CA ASP A 156 2.94 -2.59 0.47
C ASP A 156 3.66 -3.79 1.13
N ALA A 157 4.36 -3.58 2.25
CA ALA A 157 5.02 -4.66 2.98
C ALA A 157 4.03 -5.75 3.50
N HIS A 158 2.73 -5.43 3.55
CA HIS A 158 1.70 -6.40 3.90
C HIS A 158 1.18 -7.21 2.71
N ASN A 159 1.41 -6.77 1.47
CA ASN A 159 0.88 -7.42 0.28
C ASN A 159 1.41 -8.85 0.14
N ARG A 160 2.73 -9.04 0.11
CA ARG A 160 3.37 -10.37 -0.02
C ARG A 160 2.86 -11.39 1.02
N PRO A 161 2.95 -11.15 2.34
CA PRO A 161 2.50 -12.14 3.32
C PRO A 161 0.98 -12.35 3.30
N LEU A 162 0.19 -11.32 2.97
CA LEU A 162 -1.25 -11.48 2.81
C LEU A 162 -1.61 -12.32 1.56
N ILE A 163 -0.94 -12.11 0.43
CA ILE A 163 -1.12 -12.94 -0.78
C ILE A 163 -0.81 -14.40 -0.44
N SER A 164 0.33 -14.66 0.19
CA SER A 164 0.73 -16.00 0.61
C SER A 164 -0.37 -16.69 1.45
N ALA A 165 -0.94 -15.97 2.42
CA ALA A 165 -2.04 -16.47 3.24
C ALA A 165 -3.33 -16.69 2.43
N LEU A 166 -3.71 -15.75 1.56
CA LEU A 166 -4.91 -15.84 0.71
C LEU A 166 -4.84 -16.97 -0.32
N LEU A 167 -3.65 -17.27 -0.87
CA LEU A 167 -3.44 -18.41 -1.76
C LEU A 167 -3.77 -19.74 -1.09
N LYS A 168 -3.61 -19.83 0.23
CA LYS A 168 -3.86 -21.04 1.01
C LYS A 168 -5.29 -21.12 1.56
N TYR A 169 -5.85 -20.00 2.01
CA TYR A 169 -7.13 -19.99 2.73
C TYR A 169 -8.30 -19.36 1.94
N GLY A 170 -8.01 -18.82 0.75
CA GLY A 170 -8.97 -18.12 -0.10
C GLY A 170 -9.21 -16.66 0.31
N GLY A 171 -10.02 -15.95 -0.48
CA GLY A 171 -10.32 -14.52 -0.31
C GLY A 171 -9.77 -13.69 -1.46
N MET A 172 -9.98 -12.37 -1.40
CA MET A 172 -9.60 -11.45 -2.46
C MET A 172 -8.72 -10.31 -1.92
N LEU A 173 -7.79 -9.82 -2.74
CA LEU A 173 -6.92 -8.69 -2.40
C LEU A 173 -6.97 -7.63 -3.52
N ILE A 174 -6.95 -6.37 -3.11
CA ILE A 174 -6.68 -5.23 -3.99
C ILE A 174 -5.53 -4.39 -3.45
N GLY A 175 -4.76 -3.78 -4.35
CA GLY A 175 -3.63 -2.90 -4.03
C GLY A 175 -2.27 -3.55 -4.25
N ALA A 176 -2.22 -4.87 -4.41
CA ALA A 176 -1.00 -5.59 -4.76
C ALA A 176 -0.62 -5.43 -6.23
N THR A 177 0.68 -5.33 -6.48
CA THR A 177 1.30 -5.33 -7.80
C THR A 177 1.58 -6.75 -8.27
N ILE A 178 1.86 -6.89 -9.57
CA ILE A 178 2.30 -8.18 -10.13
C ILE A 178 3.60 -8.70 -9.49
N PHE A 179 4.44 -7.79 -8.98
CA PHE A 179 5.70 -8.14 -8.32
C PHE A 179 5.46 -8.72 -6.91
N ASP A 180 4.46 -8.22 -6.19
CA ASP A 180 4.03 -8.81 -4.91
C ASP A 180 3.55 -10.25 -5.10
N TYR A 181 2.77 -10.51 -6.15
CA TYR A 181 2.35 -11.87 -6.51
C TYR A 181 3.53 -12.74 -6.95
N ALA A 182 4.46 -12.18 -7.73
CA ALA A 182 5.64 -12.92 -8.17
C ALA A 182 6.49 -13.37 -6.98
N ASP A 183 6.72 -12.47 -6.01
CA ASP A 183 7.45 -12.77 -4.78
C ASP A 183 6.71 -13.83 -3.94
N ALA A 184 5.42 -13.63 -3.67
CA ALA A 184 4.62 -14.58 -2.90
C ALA A 184 4.51 -15.98 -3.55
N LEU A 185 4.57 -16.07 -4.88
CA LEU A 185 4.54 -17.33 -5.64
C LEU A 185 5.92 -17.94 -5.91
N GLY A 186 7.03 -17.25 -5.55
CA GLY A 186 8.38 -17.68 -5.89
C GLY A 186 8.69 -17.67 -7.39
N VAL A 187 8.03 -16.79 -8.15
CA VAL A 187 8.23 -16.66 -9.60
C VAL A 187 9.42 -15.74 -9.85
N HIS A 188 10.52 -16.32 -10.34
CA HIS A 188 11.63 -15.54 -10.87
C HIS A 188 11.32 -15.02 -12.27
N TYR A 189 11.64 -13.76 -12.56
CA TYR A 189 11.36 -13.10 -13.84
C TYR A 189 12.51 -12.20 -14.32
N ALA A 190 13.71 -12.34 -13.75
CA ALA A 190 14.87 -11.51 -14.08
C ALA A 190 15.35 -11.67 -15.53
N GLU A 191 14.94 -12.74 -16.21
CA GLU A 191 15.21 -12.98 -17.63
C GLU A 191 14.28 -12.20 -18.58
N LEU A 192 13.25 -11.53 -18.05
CA LEU A 192 12.25 -10.79 -18.81
C LEU A 192 12.40 -9.28 -18.58
N GLU A 193 12.46 -8.51 -19.66
CA GLU A 193 12.41 -7.04 -19.60
C GLU A 193 10.98 -6.49 -19.80
N ASP A 194 10.11 -7.27 -20.45
CA ASP A 194 8.75 -6.87 -20.82
C ASP A 194 7.76 -7.17 -19.68
N VAL A 195 7.20 -6.12 -19.09
CA VAL A 195 6.22 -6.21 -17.98
C VAL A 195 4.98 -7.02 -18.34
N TYR A 196 4.55 -7.05 -19.61
CA TYR A 196 3.40 -7.85 -20.04
C TYR A 196 3.73 -9.35 -20.02
N LYS A 197 4.97 -9.72 -20.38
CA LYS A 197 5.43 -11.12 -20.28
C LYS A 197 5.63 -11.56 -18.82
N ILE A 198 6.14 -10.65 -17.97
CA ILE A 198 6.22 -10.89 -16.52
C ILE A 198 4.83 -11.17 -15.96
N ARG A 199 3.85 -10.32 -16.33
CA ARG A 199 2.46 -10.49 -15.93
C ARG A 199 1.88 -11.81 -16.37
N GLU A 200 2.02 -12.19 -17.64
CA GLU A 200 1.54 -13.48 -18.13
C GLU A 200 2.15 -14.66 -17.36
N LYS A 201 3.46 -14.61 -17.07
CA LYS A 201 4.17 -15.66 -16.31
C LYS A 201 3.64 -15.80 -14.88
N VAL A 202 3.42 -14.68 -14.21
CA VAL A 202 2.91 -14.64 -12.83
C VAL A 202 1.44 -15.07 -12.80
N GLU A 203 0.61 -14.60 -13.72
CA GLU A 203 -0.81 -15.00 -13.83
C GLU A 203 -0.95 -16.52 -14.07
N LYS A 204 -0.13 -17.12 -14.94
CA LYS A 204 -0.09 -18.58 -15.12
C LYS A 204 0.24 -19.32 -13.83
N SER A 205 1.19 -18.81 -13.06
CA SER A 205 1.61 -19.40 -11.77
C SER A 205 0.52 -19.27 -10.72
N LEU A 206 -0.17 -18.13 -10.70
CA LEU A 206 -1.30 -17.86 -9.81
C LEU A 206 -2.47 -18.82 -10.08
N VAL A 207 -2.87 -18.99 -11.35
CA VAL A 207 -3.93 -19.92 -11.75
C VAL A 207 -3.57 -21.35 -11.38
N ALA A 208 -2.33 -21.78 -11.64
CA ALA A 208 -1.85 -23.11 -11.25
C ALA A 208 -1.87 -23.32 -9.73
N SER A 209 -1.57 -22.28 -8.94
CA SER A 209 -1.64 -22.35 -7.47
C SER A 209 -3.08 -22.45 -6.97
N ALA A 210 -3.99 -21.65 -7.52
CA ALA A 210 -5.41 -21.69 -7.16
C ALA A 210 -6.06 -23.04 -7.50
N GLN A 211 -5.67 -23.65 -8.62
CA GLN A 211 -6.13 -24.99 -9.00
C GLN A 211 -5.65 -26.09 -8.05
N ARG A 212 -4.43 -25.97 -7.50
CA ARG A 212 -3.94 -26.91 -6.47
C ARG A 212 -4.68 -26.75 -5.15
N GLY A 213 -4.88 -25.52 -4.69
CA GLY A 213 -5.60 -25.24 -3.43
C GLY A 213 -7.09 -25.61 -3.45
N ALA A 214 -7.69 -25.82 -4.63
CA ALA A 214 -9.06 -26.29 -4.77
C ALA A 214 -9.20 -27.83 -4.70
N LEU A 215 -8.09 -28.57 -4.71
CA LEU A 215 -8.06 -30.04 -4.66
C LEU A 215 -7.88 -30.62 -3.25
N ASP A 216 -7.63 -29.77 -2.25
CA ASP A 216 -7.54 -30.13 -0.82
C ASP A 216 -8.82 -29.73 -0.07
#